data_AF-A0ABD5S0G8-F1
#
_entry.id   AF-A0ABD5S0G8-F1
#
_cell.length_a   1.000
_cell.length_b   1.000
_cell.length_c   1.000
_cell.angle_alpha   90.00
_cell.angle_beta   90.00
_cell.angle_gamma   90.00
#
_symmetry.space_group_name_H-M   'P 1'
#
loop_
_entity.id
_entity.type
_entity.pdbx_description
1 polymer ?
#
loop_
_entity_poly.entity_id
_entity_poly.type
_entity_poly.pdbx_seq_one_letter_code
_entity_poly.pdbx_strand_id
1 'polypeptide(L)'
;RSVREVAFAGIGATSMATVPWFAIVGGTALVMQNSGAANVLGPVSQIGESVSGYVLFGAIPLVGGVLLFAFIVLVTTFFVTSADSSTLAVSMMTTGGKEHPSSINRVFWAVLQGTVASILMVVGGVNALQSAAIITGAPFAVVCLVAMLGLIRTFQTETGGILLQDRTTLFGSPSRGDGTTKAKAAGQDDD
;
A
#
# COMPACT_ATOMS: atom_id res chain seq x y z
N ARG A 1 4.44 15.45 9.58
CA ARG A 1 4.16 14.26 10.41
C ARG A 1 5.49 13.69 10.87
N SER A 2 5.59 13.21 12.12
CA SER A 2 6.85 12.58 12.55
C SER A 2 7.04 11.24 11.84
N VAL A 3 8.30 10.81 11.61
CA VAL A 3 8.60 9.52 10.96
C VAL A 3 7.93 8.37 11.72
N ARG A 4 7.94 8.44 13.05
CA ARG A 4 7.26 7.49 13.94
C ARG A 4 5.76 7.45 13.68
N GLU A 5 5.10 8.60 13.63
CA GLU A 5 3.67 8.70 13.36
C GLU A 5 3.30 8.16 11.98
N VAL A 6 4.09 8.46 10.94
CA VAL A 6 3.87 7.93 9.59
C VAL A 6 4.02 6.41 9.56
N ALA A 7 5.06 5.87 10.20
CA ALA A 7 5.31 4.44 10.26
C ALA A 7 4.19 3.69 11.01
N PHE A 8 3.84 4.13 12.22
CA PHE A 8 2.77 3.50 13.01
C PHE A 8 1.40 3.67 12.36
N ALA A 9 1.08 4.83 11.80
CA ALA A 9 -0.18 5.03 11.10
C ALA A 9 -0.28 4.14 9.86
N GLY A 10 0.80 4.02 9.07
CA GLY A 10 0.81 3.19 7.87
C GLY A 10 0.64 1.70 8.16
N ILE A 11 1.45 1.17 9.09
CA ILE A 11 1.41 -0.25 9.48
C ILE A 11 0.08 -0.56 10.20
N GLY A 12 -0.33 0.31 11.13
CA GLY A 12 -1.55 0.16 11.90
C GLY A 12 -2.79 0.18 11.01
N ALA A 13 -2.93 1.19 10.14
CA ALA A 13 -4.08 1.29 9.23
C ALA A 13 -4.19 0.07 8.30
N THR A 14 -3.07 -0.38 7.73
CA THR A 14 -3.06 -1.55 6.83
C THR A 14 -3.45 -2.83 7.57
N SER A 15 -2.92 -3.04 8.77
CA SER A 15 -3.23 -4.23 9.58
C SER A 15 -4.70 -4.24 10.01
N MET A 16 -5.23 -3.09 10.43
CA MET A 16 -6.63 -2.93 10.83
C MET A 16 -7.61 -3.15 9.67
N ALA A 17 -7.19 -2.92 8.43
CA ALA A 17 -8.00 -3.22 7.25
C ALA A 17 -7.93 -4.70 6.84
N THR A 18 -6.72 -5.29 6.87
CA THR A 18 -6.48 -6.65 6.35
C THR A 18 -6.94 -7.76 7.31
N VAL A 19 -6.77 -7.59 8.62
CA VAL A 19 -7.17 -8.62 9.60
C VAL A 19 -8.67 -8.90 9.56
N PRO A 20 -9.58 -7.90 9.64
CA PRO A 20 -11.01 -8.15 9.51
C PRO A 20 -11.39 -8.76 8.16
N TRP A 21 -10.74 -8.35 7.08
CA TRP A 21 -10.99 -8.90 5.74
C TRP A 21 -10.75 -10.42 5.71
N PHE A 22 -9.57 -10.88 6.15
CA PHE A 22 -9.26 -12.31 6.19
C PHE A 22 -10.12 -13.07 7.19
N ALA A 23 -10.41 -12.49 8.35
CA ALA A 23 -11.25 -13.13 9.36
C ALA A 23 -12.69 -13.34 8.87
N ILE A 24 -13.29 -12.32 8.25
CA ILE A 24 -14.67 -12.38 7.78
C ILE A 24 -14.76 -13.21 6.49
N VAL A 25 -14.03 -12.84 5.43
CA VAL A 25 -14.16 -13.49 4.12
C VAL A 25 -13.56 -14.90 4.15
N GLY A 26 -12.36 -15.06 4.70
CA GLY A 26 -11.70 -16.36 4.82
C GLY A 26 -12.40 -17.29 5.81
N GLY A 27 -12.82 -16.77 6.96
CA GLY A 27 -13.62 -17.53 7.92
C GLY A 27 -14.95 -18.01 7.34
N THR A 28 -15.65 -17.15 6.61
CA THR A 28 -16.90 -17.51 5.91
C THR A 28 -16.66 -18.60 4.87
N ALA A 29 -15.61 -18.48 4.06
CA ALA A 29 -15.24 -19.49 3.08
C ALA A 29 -15.02 -20.87 3.71
N LEU A 30 -14.30 -20.90 4.84
CA LEU A 30 -13.99 -22.13 5.55
C LEU A 30 -15.24 -22.78 6.17
N VAL A 31 -16.12 -21.99 6.78
CA VAL A 31 -17.39 -22.47 7.33
C VAL A 31 -18.31 -23.00 6.23
N MET A 32 -18.42 -22.30 5.10
CA MET A 32 -19.29 -22.71 3.99
C MET A 32 -18.78 -23.98 3.29
N GLN A 33 -17.46 -24.13 3.15
CA GLN A 33 -16.85 -25.35 2.62
C GLN A 33 -17.03 -26.54 3.59
N ASN A 34 -16.79 -26.34 4.88
CA ASN A 34 -16.84 -27.41 5.88
C ASN A 34 -18.27 -27.88 6.19
N SER A 35 -19.25 -26.96 6.14
CA SER A 35 -20.68 -27.28 6.31
C SER A 35 -21.31 -27.94 5.07
N GLY A 36 -20.60 -27.97 3.94
CA GLY A 36 -21.15 -28.44 2.66
C GLY A 36 -22.18 -27.49 2.03
N ALA A 37 -22.39 -26.29 2.60
CA ALA A 37 -23.33 -25.30 2.10
C ALA A 37 -22.91 -24.71 0.73
N ALA A 38 -21.60 -24.67 0.46
CA ALA A 38 -21.06 -24.28 -0.83
C ALA A 38 -19.77 -25.03 -1.15
N ASN A 39 -19.64 -25.51 -2.39
CA ASN A 39 -18.42 -26.12 -2.88
C ASN A 39 -17.53 -25.06 -3.53
N VAL A 40 -16.69 -24.39 -2.74
CA VAL A 40 -15.73 -23.40 -3.22
C VAL A 40 -14.53 -24.09 -3.87
N LEU A 41 -14.10 -25.24 -3.34
CA LEU A 41 -12.92 -25.97 -3.84
C LEU A 41 -13.12 -26.58 -5.24
N GLY A 42 -14.32 -27.02 -5.58
CA GLY A 42 -14.62 -27.64 -6.87
C GLY A 42 -14.30 -26.71 -8.05
N PRO A 43 -14.97 -25.55 -8.15
CA PRO A 43 -14.69 -24.56 -9.21
C PRO A 43 -13.25 -24.04 -9.18
N VAL A 44 -12.65 -23.88 -8.00
CA VAL A 44 -11.24 -23.46 -7.87
C VAL A 44 -10.28 -24.49 -8.49
N SER A 45 -10.53 -25.78 -8.29
CA SER A 45 -9.68 -26.84 -8.87
C SER A 45 -9.78 -26.95 -10.39
N GLN A 46 -10.90 -26.50 -10.98
CA GLN A 46 -11.15 -26.59 -12.43
C GLN A 46 -10.81 -25.31 -13.18
N ILE A 47 -11.13 -24.15 -12.62
CA ILE A 47 -11.05 -22.84 -13.29
C ILE A 47 -9.89 -22.00 -12.72
N GLY A 48 -9.52 -22.26 -11.47
CA GLY A 48 -8.42 -21.56 -10.77
C GLY A 48 -8.89 -20.74 -9.57
N GLU A 49 -7.91 -20.28 -8.79
CA GLU A 49 -8.12 -19.54 -7.54
C GLU A 49 -8.89 -18.22 -7.71
N SER A 50 -8.83 -17.63 -8.91
CA SER A 50 -9.51 -16.37 -9.26
C SER A 50 -11.03 -16.43 -9.14
N VAL A 51 -11.63 -17.63 -9.22
CA VAL A 51 -13.09 -17.83 -9.14
C VAL A 51 -13.59 -17.93 -7.69
N SER A 52 -12.70 -18.18 -6.73
CA SER A 52 -13.05 -18.46 -5.32
C SER A 52 -13.99 -17.43 -4.69
N GLY A 53 -13.68 -16.13 -4.82
CA GLY A 53 -14.49 -15.05 -4.27
C GLY A 53 -15.90 -14.98 -4.87
N TYR A 54 -16.02 -15.21 -6.18
CA TYR A 54 -17.33 -15.18 -6.86
C TYR A 54 -18.22 -16.33 -6.40
N VAL A 55 -17.68 -17.53 -6.29
CA VAL A 55 -18.44 -18.68 -5.77
C VAL A 55 -18.85 -18.46 -4.33
N LEU A 56 -17.95 -17.92 -3.51
CA LEU A 56 -18.21 -17.63 -2.10
C LEU A 56 -19.36 -16.62 -1.93
N PHE A 57 -19.25 -15.44 -2.54
CA PHE A 57 -20.26 -14.39 -2.39
C PHE A 57 -21.58 -14.77 -3.04
N GLY A 58 -21.55 -15.48 -4.18
CA GLY A 58 -22.75 -15.97 -4.85
C GLY A 58 -23.51 -17.04 -4.06
N ALA A 59 -22.82 -17.81 -3.22
CA ALA A 59 -23.42 -18.85 -2.40
C ALA A 59 -24.09 -18.34 -1.11
N ILE A 60 -23.96 -17.04 -0.79
CA ILE A 60 -24.61 -16.47 0.40
C ILE A 60 -26.11 -16.29 0.13
N PRO A 61 -27.00 -16.92 0.92
CA PRO A 61 -28.43 -16.82 0.71
C PRO A 61 -28.93 -15.39 0.86
N LEU A 62 -29.97 -15.03 0.11
CA LEU A 62 -30.68 -13.73 0.12
C LEU A 62 -29.89 -12.51 -0.39
N VAL A 63 -28.58 -12.45 -0.20
CA VAL A 63 -27.76 -11.27 -0.57
C VAL A 63 -26.68 -11.53 -1.62
N GLY A 64 -26.52 -12.79 -2.07
CA GLY A 64 -25.41 -13.16 -2.97
C GLY A 64 -25.34 -12.38 -4.28
N GLY A 65 -26.48 -12.05 -4.89
CA GLY A 65 -26.51 -11.24 -6.11
C GLY A 65 -26.00 -9.81 -5.90
N VAL A 66 -26.35 -9.18 -4.77
CA VAL A 66 -25.87 -7.83 -4.41
C VAL A 66 -24.39 -7.87 -4.05
N LEU A 67 -23.94 -8.88 -3.31
CA LEU A 67 -22.54 -9.05 -2.95
C LEU A 67 -21.65 -9.31 -4.17
N LEU A 68 -22.10 -10.09 -5.15
CA LEU A 68 -21.41 -10.29 -6.42
C LEU A 68 -21.24 -8.97 -7.19
N PHE A 69 -22.32 -8.18 -7.29
CA PHE A 69 -22.27 -6.87 -7.93
C PHE A 69 -21.34 -5.89 -7.19
N ALA A 70 -21.42 -5.86 -5.85
CA ALA A 70 -20.51 -5.04 -5.06
C ALA A 70 -19.05 -5.49 -5.21
N PHE A 71 -18.79 -6.81 -5.26
CA PHE A 71 -17.46 -7.38 -5.40
C PHE A 71 -16.84 -7.05 -6.76
N ILE A 72 -17.58 -7.14 -7.87
CA ILE A 72 -17.06 -6.76 -9.19
C ILE A 72 -16.74 -5.26 -9.27
N VAL A 73 -17.59 -4.40 -8.69
CA VAL A 73 -17.34 -2.96 -8.61
C VAL A 73 -16.10 -2.66 -7.76
N LEU A 74 -15.95 -3.35 -6.62
CA LEU A 74 -14.80 -3.24 -5.74
C LEU A 74 -13.51 -3.60 -6.48
N VAL A 75 -13.43 -4.81 -7.04
CA VAL A 75 -12.21 -5.30 -7.73
C VAL A 75 -11.87 -4.40 -8.92
N THR A 76 -12.87 -3.97 -9.70
CA THR A 76 -12.66 -3.07 -10.84
C THR A 76 -12.11 -1.71 -10.41
N THR A 77 -12.69 -1.11 -9.37
CA THR A 77 -12.25 0.20 -8.87
C THR A 77 -10.84 0.13 -8.29
N PHE A 78 -10.56 -0.88 -7.47
CA PHE A 78 -9.21 -1.13 -6.93
C PHE A 78 -8.19 -1.33 -8.04
N PHE A 79 -8.54 -2.11 -9.07
CA PHE A 79 -7.68 -2.31 -10.24
C PHE A 79 -7.39 -0.99 -10.96
N VAL A 80 -8.41 -0.18 -11.25
CA VAL A 80 -8.24 1.11 -11.95
C VAL A 80 -7.39 2.08 -11.13
N THR A 81 -7.64 2.23 -9.83
CA THR A 81 -6.85 3.12 -8.96
C THR A 81 -5.40 2.65 -8.80
N SER A 82 -5.18 1.34 -8.69
CA SER A 82 -3.83 0.77 -8.61
C SER A 82 -3.08 0.93 -9.93
N ALA A 83 -3.74 0.70 -11.07
CA ALA A 83 -3.16 0.88 -12.39
C ALA A 83 -2.77 2.35 -12.63
N ASP A 84 -3.63 3.31 -12.27
CA ASP A 84 -3.35 4.74 -12.42
C ASP A 84 -2.12 5.18 -11.61
N SER A 85 -2.07 4.82 -10.32
CA SER A 85 -0.92 5.16 -9.45
C SER A 85 0.40 4.51 -9.92
N SER A 86 0.35 3.28 -10.44
CA SER A 86 1.53 2.59 -10.99
C SER A 86 2.04 3.25 -12.28
N THR A 87 1.13 3.61 -13.19
CA THR A 87 1.46 4.29 -14.45
C THR A 87 2.08 5.66 -14.17
N LEU A 88 1.53 6.38 -13.20
CA LEU A 88 2.03 7.67 -12.75
C LEU A 88 3.48 7.57 -12.26
N ALA A 89 3.78 6.59 -11.41
CA ALA A 89 5.11 6.37 -10.87
C ALA A 89 6.15 6.09 -11.97
N VAL A 90 5.83 5.18 -12.91
CA VAL A 90 6.70 4.88 -14.06
C VAL A 90 6.92 6.12 -14.92
N SER A 91 5.84 6.87 -15.19
CA SER A 91 5.91 8.10 -15.99
C SER A 91 6.79 9.19 -15.37
N MET A 92 6.79 9.31 -14.04
CA MET A 92 7.67 10.23 -13.31
C MET A 92 9.13 9.77 -13.43
N MET A 93 9.40 8.47 -13.25
CA MET A 93 10.75 7.92 -13.36
C MET A 93 11.35 8.12 -14.77
N THR A 94 10.53 7.98 -15.82
CA THR A 94 11.02 8.10 -17.22
C THR A 94 11.15 9.54 -17.71
N THR A 95 10.67 10.52 -16.93
CA THR A 95 10.74 11.94 -17.28
C THR A 95 11.75 12.72 -16.44
N GLY A 96 12.65 12.02 -15.74
CA GLY A 96 13.65 12.61 -14.87
C GLY A 96 13.08 13.10 -13.53
N GLY A 97 11.98 12.51 -13.06
CA GLY A 97 11.37 12.83 -11.77
C GLY A 97 10.36 13.99 -11.79
N LYS A 98 9.84 14.38 -12.96
CA LYS A 98 8.83 15.45 -13.04
C LYS A 98 7.53 14.98 -12.38
N GLU A 99 7.03 15.74 -11.39
CA GLU A 99 5.77 15.42 -10.68
C GLU A 99 4.54 15.38 -11.62
N HIS A 100 4.59 16.13 -12.72
CA HIS A 100 3.55 16.13 -13.75
C HIS A 100 4.15 15.74 -15.11
N PRO A 101 4.33 14.43 -15.38
CA PRO A 101 4.75 13.97 -16.70
C PRO A 101 3.66 14.26 -17.74
N SER A 102 4.06 14.42 -19.01
CA SER A 102 3.12 14.72 -20.09
C SER A 102 2.04 13.63 -20.22
N SER A 103 0.82 14.04 -20.58
CA SER A 103 -0.30 13.11 -20.76
C SER A 103 0.01 12.02 -21.78
N ILE A 104 0.78 12.34 -22.83
CA ILE A 104 1.24 11.38 -23.84
C ILE A 104 2.13 10.30 -23.22
N ASN A 105 3.09 10.68 -22.37
CA ASN A 105 3.96 9.70 -21.71
C ASN A 105 3.15 8.78 -20.78
N ARG A 106 2.17 9.33 -20.05
CA ARG A 106 1.28 8.52 -19.20
C ARG A 106 0.46 7.51 -20.00
N VAL A 107 -0.15 7.95 -21.10
CA VAL A 107 -0.93 7.05 -21.98
C VAL A 107 -0.03 5.99 -22.61
N PHE A 108 1.18 6.36 -23.05
CA PHE A 108 2.15 5.40 -23.58
C PHE A 108 2.48 4.29 -22.59
N TRP A 109 2.81 4.63 -21.33
CA TRP A 109 3.10 3.63 -20.31
C TRP A 109 1.87 2.80 -19.90
N ALA A 110 0.70 3.42 -19.79
CA ALA A 110 -0.55 2.70 -19.50
C ALA A 110 -0.84 1.64 -20.57
N VAL A 111 -0.76 2.03 -21.85
CA VAL A 111 -0.98 1.13 -22.98
C VAL A 111 0.07 0.03 -22.99
N LEU A 112 1.35 0.37 -22.81
CA LEU A 112 2.43 -0.61 -22.80
C LEU A 112 2.25 -1.65 -21.69
N GLN A 113 1.95 -1.22 -20.47
CA GLN A 113 1.69 -2.12 -19.33
C GLN A 113 0.46 -3.01 -19.59
N GLY A 114 -0.62 -2.42 -20.11
CA GLY A 114 -1.83 -3.16 -20.48
C GLY A 114 -1.59 -4.18 -21.61
N THR A 115 -0.80 -3.84 -22.61
CA THR A 115 -0.42 -4.74 -23.71
C THR A 115 0.40 -5.92 -23.20
N VAL A 116 1.41 -5.66 -22.36
CA VAL A 116 2.23 -6.74 -21.76
C VAL A 116 1.36 -7.66 -20.90
N ALA A 117 0.50 -7.11 -20.05
CA ALA A 117 -0.42 -7.89 -19.24
C ALA A 117 -1.38 -8.73 -20.11
N SER A 118 -1.92 -8.15 -21.17
CA SER A 118 -2.82 -8.83 -22.11
C SER A 118 -2.12 -10.00 -22.82
N ILE A 119 -0.89 -9.79 -23.30
CA ILE A 119 -0.11 -10.84 -23.98
C ILE A 119 0.17 -12.00 -23.01
N LEU A 120 0.64 -11.70 -21.79
CA LEU A 120 0.92 -12.72 -20.78
C LEU A 120 -0.34 -13.53 -20.43
N MET A 121 -1.48 -12.84 -20.29
CA MET A 121 -2.76 -13.49 -19.99
C MET A 121 -3.22 -14.41 -21.13
N VAL A 122 -3.04 -14.01 -22.40
CA VAL A 122 -3.42 -14.84 -23.56
C VAL A 122 -2.50 -16.05 -23.73
N VAL A 123 -1.19 -15.88 -23.52
CA VAL A 123 -0.20 -16.93 -23.81
C VAL A 123 -0.11 -17.97 -22.69
N GLY A 124 -0.16 -17.55 -21.42
CA GLY A 124 0.06 -18.45 -20.30
C GLY A 124 -0.86 -18.23 -19.10
N GLY A 125 -1.89 -17.40 -19.26
CA GLY A 125 -2.91 -17.17 -18.24
C GLY A 125 -2.37 -16.62 -16.93
N VAL A 126 -3.10 -16.89 -15.85
CA VAL A 126 -2.78 -16.41 -14.50
C VAL A 126 -1.41 -16.90 -14.03
N ASN A 127 -1.03 -18.14 -14.37
CA ASN A 127 0.26 -18.71 -13.99
C ASN A 127 1.45 -17.96 -14.62
N ALA A 128 1.33 -17.54 -15.88
CA ALA A 128 2.36 -16.71 -16.52
C ALA A 128 2.44 -15.32 -15.88
N LEU A 129 1.30 -14.71 -15.55
CA LEU A 129 1.25 -13.44 -14.84
C LEU A 129 1.95 -13.52 -13.47
N GLN A 130 1.66 -14.58 -12.71
CA GLN A 130 2.29 -14.84 -11.41
C GLN A 130 3.81 -15.08 -11.55
N SER A 131 4.21 -15.88 -12.54
CA SER A 131 5.63 -16.17 -12.79
C SER A 131 6.39 -14.90 -13.19
N ALA A 132 5.82 -14.07 -14.06
CA ALA A 132 6.40 -12.78 -14.45
C ALA A 132 6.56 -11.85 -13.24
N ALA A 133 5.55 -11.78 -12.36
CA ALA A 133 5.61 -10.99 -11.13
C ALA A 133 6.72 -11.49 -10.18
N ILE A 134 6.90 -12.80 -10.02
CA ILE A 134 7.96 -13.37 -9.18
C ILE A 134 9.35 -13.07 -9.75
N ILE A 135 9.55 -13.33 -11.04
CA ILE A 135 10.85 -13.13 -11.72
C ILE A 135 11.27 -11.66 -11.71
N THR A 136 10.32 -10.73 -11.89
CA THR A 136 10.60 -9.28 -11.85
C THR A 136 10.69 -8.72 -10.43
N GLY A 137 9.90 -9.25 -9.50
CA GLY A 137 9.88 -8.81 -8.11
C GLY A 137 11.13 -9.21 -7.32
N ALA A 138 11.70 -10.39 -7.58
CA ALA A 138 12.89 -10.88 -6.90
C ALA A 138 14.12 -9.93 -6.98
N PRO A 139 14.57 -9.46 -8.16
CA PRO A 139 15.67 -8.51 -8.24
C PRO A 139 15.31 -7.14 -7.64
N PHE A 140 14.04 -6.71 -7.77
CA PHE A 140 13.59 -5.45 -7.17
C PHE A 140 13.61 -5.50 -5.63
N ALA A 141 13.34 -6.65 -5.02
CA ALA A 141 13.47 -6.84 -3.58
C ALA A 141 14.89 -6.59 -3.07
N VAL A 142 15.92 -6.97 -3.85
CA VAL A 142 17.33 -6.65 -3.54
C VAL A 142 17.57 -5.15 -3.55
N VAL A 143 17.02 -4.43 -4.53
CA VAL A 143 17.08 -2.96 -4.59
C VAL A 143 16.42 -2.33 -3.37
N CYS A 144 15.24 -2.83 -2.96
CA CYS A 144 14.56 -2.37 -1.75
C CYS A 144 15.40 -2.61 -0.49
N LEU A 145 16.08 -3.75 -0.37
CA LEU A 145 16.99 -4.03 0.74
C LEU A 145 18.14 -3.01 0.81
N VAL A 146 18.77 -2.71 -0.34
CA VAL A 146 19.83 -1.69 -0.41
C VAL A 146 19.28 -0.31 -0.04
N ALA A 147 18.09 0.05 -0.53
CA ALA A 147 17.44 1.32 -0.18
C ALA A 147 17.13 1.43 1.32
N MET A 148 16.69 0.35 1.96
CA MET A 148 16.49 0.31 3.42
C MET A 148 17.79 0.50 4.19
N LEU A 149 18.88 -0.15 3.77
CA LEU A 149 20.20 0.04 4.38
C LEU A 149 20.72 1.47 4.20
N GLY A 150 20.47 2.07 3.03
CA GLY A 150 20.76 3.49 2.77
C GLY A 150 19.97 4.41 3.70
N LEU A 151 18.67 4.17 3.83
CA LEU A 151 17.79 4.92 4.72
C LEU A 151 18.27 4.87 6.17
N ILE A 152 18.61 3.68 6.68
CA ILE A 152 19.13 3.52 8.05
C ILE A 152 20.41 4.32 8.24
N ARG A 153 21.37 4.25 7.30
CA ARG A 153 22.63 5.00 7.37
C ARG A 153 22.40 6.51 7.36
N THR A 154 21.54 7.00 6.46
CA THR A 154 21.20 8.43 6.39
C THR A 154 20.58 8.91 7.70
N PHE A 155 19.59 8.18 8.23
CA PHE A 155 18.97 8.50 9.52
C PHE A 155 19.96 8.50 10.68
N GLN A 156 20.89 7.54 10.72
CA GLN A 156 21.93 7.48 11.75
C GLN A 156 22.91 8.66 11.67
N THR A 157 23.18 9.14 10.45
CA THR A 157 24.10 10.26 10.18
C THR A 157 23.44 11.60 10.54
N GLU A 158 22.18 11.81 10.17
CA GLU A 158 21.45 13.07 10.44
C GLU A 158 20.93 13.18 11.88
N THR A 159 20.54 12.08 12.51
CA THR A 159 19.92 12.10 13.86
C THR A 159 20.93 11.89 14.99
N GLY A 160 22.23 11.79 14.68
CA GLY A 160 23.30 11.71 15.67
C GLY A 160 23.11 10.57 16.67
N GLY A 161 23.17 9.31 16.22
CA GLY A 161 23.21 8.14 17.09
C GLY A 161 22.02 8.02 18.06
N ILE A 162 21.07 7.15 17.72
CA ILE A 162 19.84 6.81 18.48
C ILE A 162 20.07 6.53 20.00
N LEU A 163 21.31 6.34 20.45
CA LEU A 163 21.68 6.03 21.83
C LEU A 163 21.96 7.23 22.76
N LEU A 164 22.04 8.48 22.28
CA LEU A 164 22.25 9.67 23.14
C LEU A 164 21.15 10.73 23.02
N GLN A 165 19.92 10.33 22.73
CA GLN A 165 18.77 11.23 22.84
C GLN A 165 18.21 11.17 24.26
N ASP A 166 18.75 11.99 25.17
CA ASP A 166 18.34 12.10 26.58
C ASP A 166 16.90 12.67 26.79
N ARG A 167 16.13 12.82 25.70
CA ARG A 167 14.72 13.16 25.71
C ARG A 167 13.97 12.43 24.60
N THR A 168 13.57 11.19 24.88
CA THR A 168 12.39 10.60 24.24
C THR A 168 11.14 11.32 24.75
N THR A 169 10.78 12.44 24.11
CA THR A 169 9.46 13.03 24.33
C THR A 169 8.41 12.13 23.66
N LEU A 170 7.74 11.34 24.49
CA LEU A 170 6.69 10.40 24.10
C LEU A 170 5.45 11.13 23.53
N PHE A 171 5.26 12.39 23.93
CA PHE A 171 4.20 13.27 23.46
C PHE A 171 4.80 14.57 22.91
N GLY A 172 4.18 15.09 21.84
CA GLY A 172 4.63 16.28 21.12
C GLY A 172 4.89 17.46 22.06
N SER A 173 5.97 18.21 21.79
CA SER A 173 6.30 19.40 22.56
C SER A 173 5.16 20.42 22.43
N PRO A 174 4.70 21.06 23.52
CA PRO A 174 3.88 22.24 23.41
C PRO A 174 4.67 23.32 22.67
N SER A 175 4.02 23.94 21.69
CA SER A 175 4.54 25.12 20.99
C SER A 175 4.80 26.22 22.01
N ARG A 176 6.07 26.61 22.21
CA ARG A 176 6.43 27.77 23.02
C ARG A 176 6.32 28.99 22.12
N GLY A 177 5.15 29.64 22.16
CA GLY A 177 5.00 31.01 21.68
C GLY A 177 5.80 31.93 22.59
N ASP A 178 6.95 32.40 22.12
CA ASP A 178 7.73 33.41 22.81
C ASP A 178 7.36 34.78 22.21
N GLY A 179 6.65 35.56 23.02
CA GLY A 179 6.10 36.84 22.66
C GLY A 179 6.03 37.72 23.89
N THR A 180 7.18 38.14 24.42
CA THR A 180 7.27 39.28 25.35
C THR A 180 8.48 40.15 25.03
N THR A 181 8.17 41.11 24.18
CA THR A 181 8.86 42.37 23.93
C THR A 181 9.22 43.14 25.21
N LYS A 182 10.47 43.63 25.27
CA LYS A 182 10.99 44.81 25.99
C LYS A 182 10.56 45.06 27.44
N ALA A 183 11.54 44.97 28.35
CA ALA A 183 11.68 45.90 29.46
C ALA A 183 13.11 46.46 29.47
N LYS A 184 13.28 47.65 28.88
CA LYS A 184 14.44 48.53 29.08
C LYS A 184 13.91 49.74 29.85
N ALA A 185 14.26 49.89 31.13
CA ALA A 185 14.42 51.19 31.78
C ALA A 185 14.94 51.06 33.22
N ALA A 186 16.03 51.79 33.45
CA ALA A 186 16.42 52.47 34.70
C ALA A 186 16.97 51.66 35.88
N GLY A 187 18.22 51.98 36.26
CA GLY A 187 18.81 51.63 37.54
C GLY A 187 20.29 51.29 37.44
N GLN A 188 21.13 52.24 37.01
CA GLN A 188 22.57 52.14 37.19
C GLN A 188 23.04 53.45 37.83
N ASP A 189 23.01 53.45 39.15
CA ASP A 189 23.74 54.32 40.05
C ASP A 189 24.52 53.41 41.02
N ASP A 190 25.70 53.91 41.43
CA ASP A 190 26.58 53.47 42.52
C ASP A 190 27.82 52.59 42.18
N ASP A 191 28.96 53.19 42.51
CA ASP A 191 30.38 52.78 42.62
C ASP A 191 31.31 52.81 41.38
#